data_AF-A0AAD3DME3-F1
#
_entry.id   AF-A0AAD3DME3-F1
#
_cell.length_a   1.000
_cell.length_b   1.000
_cell.length_c   1.000
_cell.angle_alpha   90.00
_cell.angle_beta   90.00
_cell.angle_gamma   90.00
#
_symmetry.space_group_name_H-M   'P 1'
#
loop_
_entity.id
_entity.type
_entity.pdbx_description
1 polymer ?
#
loop_
_entity_poly.entity_id
_entity_poly.type
_entity_poly.pdbx_seq_one_letter_code
_entity_poly.pdbx_strand_id
1 'polypeptide(L)'
;MNVAVLMNLARALREVGRQQRAAEVYGAVTRLQPDHPSAHYRRGAILRSLRRNEEALAAFRQHLRLHPEHQASRFWVAAITGDVGGMAAAPADMVAGLFDQYADHFDDHLVNKLQYRTPEALRDQLLASYDRITVQPDTSNNSSSGGAVTTAAAADDTERSSSNAAASTCHGPHNKSSKKDNNSSIGGSSSKRVPSWRRCVDLGCGTGLMGPLLQPYCKIMEGVDLSAGMVDQASKRGCYSRLAVAELVAFLEQQKEEITTAAAAATALAATVVPYDLFVAADVFVYIGDLQPVMRAAAAVAAPGAILAFSTEALERAPSGKANRGLTPSAAAAATETGSDGAAAAAAAVAASEGDASSSSSSSATAGLRLQVTGRYAHSEEYLRRTGAGCGWELVSVSQSVIRYNGGE
;
A
#
# COMPACT_ATOMS: atom_id res chain seq x y z
N MET A 1 37.62 27.72 -0.90
CA MET A 1 36.52 26.99 -0.24
C MET A 1 36.55 25.55 -0.75
N ASN A 2 36.70 24.56 0.13
CA ASN A 2 36.93 23.16 -0.28
C ASN A 2 35.58 22.44 -0.56
N VAL A 3 35.44 21.83 -1.74
CA VAL A 3 34.22 21.11 -2.17
C VAL A 3 33.83 20.01 -1.17
N ALA A 4 34.79 19.26 -0.63
CA ALA A 4 34.51 18.20 0.34
C ALA A 4 33.88 18.74 1.64
N VAL A 5 34.35 19.90 2.11
CA VAL A 5 33.79 20.57 3.29
C VAL A 5 32.34 21.00 3.03
N LEU A 6 32.06 21.53 1.84
CA LEU A 6 30.69 21.93 1.47
C LEU A 6 29.75 20.75 1.31
N MET A 7 30.23 19.65 0.74
CA MET A 7 29.44 18.41 0.63
C MET A 7 29.05 17.89 2.02
N ASN A 8 29.99 17.90 2.98
CA ASN A 8 29.72 17.49 4.36
C ASN A 8 28.78 18.45 5.08
N LEU A 9 28.97 19.78 4.92
CA LEU A 9 28.07 20.78 5.49
C LEU A 9 26.64 20.65 4.95
N ALA A 10 26.49 20.49 3.64
CA ALA A 10 25.18 20.33 3.01
C ALA A 10 24.49 19.02 3.46
N ARG A 11 25.26 17.95 3.67
CA ARG A 11 24.74 16.70 4.26
C ARG A 11 24.26 16.92 5.70
N ALA A 12 25.08 17.53 6.56
CA ALA A 12 24.71 17.79 7.94
C ALA A 12 23.46 18.70 8.04
N LEU A 13 23.39 19.75 7.21
CA LEU A 13 22.22 20.62 7.13
C LEU A 13 20.95 19.87 6.72
N ARG A 14 21.06 18.88 5.82
CA ARG A 14 19.93 18.03 5.43
C ARG A 14 19.47 17.17 6.61
N GLU A 15 20.39 16.57 7.35
CA GLU A 15 20.10 15.71 8.51
C GLU A 15 19.39 16.47 9.63
N VAL A 16 19.80 17.71 9.92
CA VAL A 16 19.11 18.60 10.90
C VAL A 16 17.94 19.39 10.31
N GLY A 17 17.60 19.12 9.06
CA GLY A 17 16.40 19.64 8.42
C GLY A 17 16.37 21.05 7.92
N ARG A 18 17.54 21.66 7.78
CA ARG A 18 17.70 22.96 7.14
C ARG A 18 17.79 22.78 5.63
N GLN A 19 16.71 22.30 5.01
CA GLN A 19 16.63 21.92 3.60
C GLN A 19 17.00 23.08 2.66
N GLN A 20 16.47 24.29 2.89
CA GLN A 20 16.77 25.49 2.09
C GLN A 20 18.28 25.79 2.10
N ARG A 21 18.88 25.84 3.29
CA ARG A 21 20.33 26.08 3.43
C ARG A 21 21.15 24.96 2.80
N ALA A 22 20.72 23.70 2.93
CA ALA A 22 21.39 22.58 2.27
C ALA A 22 21.38 22.74 0.75
N ALA A 23 20.25 23.12 0.14
CA ALA A 23 20.14 23.37 -1.30
C ALA A 23 21.06 24.53 -1.76
N GLU A 24 21.18 25.60 -0.97
CA GLU A 24 22.10 26.71 -1.24
C GLU A 24 23.57 26.26 -1.21
N VAL A 25 23.95 25.45 -0.21
CA VAL A 25 25.32 24.93 -0.09
C VAL A 25 25.65 23.97 -1.22
N TYR A 26 24.74 23.07 -1.61
CA TYR A 26 24.95 22.27 -2.82
C TYR A 26 25.03 23.15 -4.09
N GLY A 27 24.26 24.23 -4.16
CA GLY A 27 24.38 25.23 -5.23
C GLY A 27 25.77 25.86 -5.30
N ALA A 28 26.38 26.14 -4.14
CA ALA A 28 27.76 26.62 -4.07
C ALA A 28 28.76 25.57 -4.58
N VAL A 29 28.56 24.29 -4.26
CA VAL A 29 29.37 23.20 -4.82
C VAL A 29 29.27 23.18 -6.35
N THR A 30 28.07 23.27 -6.91
CA THR A 30 27.87 23.25 -8.37
C THR A 30 28.42 24.49 -9.09
N ARG A 31 28.60 25.62 -8.40
CA ARG A 31 29.29 26.80 -8.96
C ARG A 31 30.80 26.63 -8.97
N LEU A 32 31.37 25.99 -7.94
CA LEU A 32 32.80 25.71 -7.85
C LEU A 32 33.22 24.55 -8.77
N GLN A 33 32.36 23.55 -8.90
CA GLN A 33 32.57 22.38 -9.76
C GLN A 33 31.27 22.09 -10.54
N PRO A 34 31.12 22.68 -11.74
CA PRO A 34 29.93 22.54 -12.58
C PRO A 34 29.56 21.09 -12.93
N ASP A 35 30.55 20.20 -12.97
CA ASP A 35 30.36 18.78 -13.31
C ASP A 35 30.41 17.86 -12.08
N HIS A 36 30.08 18.35 -10.88
CA HIS A 36 30.04 17.52 -9.67
C HIS A 36 28.71 16.73 -9.57
N PRO A 37 28.68 15.43 -9.91
CA PRO A 37 27.40 14.75 -10.16
C PRO A 37 26.57 14.56 -8.89
N SER A 38 27.23 14.21 -7.79
CA SER A 38 26.58 14.04 -6.48
C SER A 38 25.94 15.34 -5.95
N ALA A 39 26.46 16.51 -6.33
CA ALA A 39 25.91 17.77 -5.86
C ALA A 39 24.63 18.11 -6.62
N HIS A 40 24.62 17.88 -7.94
CA HIS A 40 23.42 18.04 -8.77
C HIS A 40 22.28 17.14 -8.33
N TYR A 41 22.53 15.84 -8.12
CA TYR A 41 21.50 14.92 -7.65
C TYR A 41 20.95 15.32 -6.28
N ARG A 42 21.83 15.58 -5.29
CA ARG A 42 21.41 15.93 -3.94
C ARG A 42 20.68 17.27 -3.87
N ARG A 43 21.12 18.25 -4.67
CA ARG A 43 20.42 19.53 -4.82
C ARG A 43 19.04 19.32 -5.43
N GLY A 44 18.94 18.56 -6.52
CA GLY A 44 17.66 18.25 -7.16
C GLY A 44 16.66 17.59 -6.21
N ALA A 45 17.12 16.60 -5.44
CA ALA A 45 16.28 15.90 -4.46
C ALA A 45 15.72 16.84 -3.38
N ILE A 46 16.54 17.77 -2.88
CA ILE A 46 16.11 18.75 -1.88
C ILE A 46 15.20 19.82 -2.50
N LEU A 47 15.53 20.32 -3.70
CA LEU A 47 14.68 21.30 -4.37
C LEU A 47 13.29 20.74 -4.67
N ARG A 48 13.21 19.45 -5.02
CA ARG A 48 11.94 18.74 -5.17
C ARG A 48 11.15 18.70 -3.86
N SER A 49 11.78 18.35 -2.73
CA SER A 49 11.08 18.36 -1.42
C SER A 49 10.62 19.77 -1.01
N LEU A 50 11.32 20.80 -1.50
CA LEU A 50 10.95 22.21 -1.35
C LEU A 50 9.96 22.73 -2.41
N ARG A 51 9.42 21.87 -3.28
CA ARG A 51 8.49 22.23 -4.37
C ARG A 51 9.07 23.18 -5.43
N ARG A 52 10.39 23.31 -5.49
CA ARG A 52 11.12 24.11 -6.50
C ARG A 52 11.41 23.24 -7.73
N ASN A 53 10.35 22.77 -8.38
CA ASN A 53 10.41 21.72 -9.40
C ASN A 53 11.21 22.10 -10.64
N GLU A 54 11.13 23.36 -11.09
CA GLU A 54 11.90 23.83 -12.25
C GLU A 54 13.42 23.73 -12.00
N GLU A 55 13.87 24.18 -10.82
CA GLU A 55 15.27 24.09 -10.44
C GLU A 55 15.70 22.65 -10.14
N ALA A 56 14.80 21.84 -9.58
CA ALA A 56 15.04 20.42 -9.38
C ALA A 56 15.23 19.70 -10.72
N LEU A 57 14.38 19.98 -11.70
CA LEU A 57 14.46 19.45 -13.06
C LEU A 57 15.78 19.83 -13.73
N ALA A 58 16.20 21.09 -13.62
CA ALA A 58 17.50 21.54 -14.13
C ALA A 58 18.66 20.76 -13.48
N ALA A 59 18.64 20.58 -12.15
CA ALA A 59 19.67 19.84 -11.43
C ALA A 59 19.69 18.35 -11.81
N PHE A 60 18.53 17.70 -11.94
CA PHE A 60 18.46 16.30 -12.37
C PHE A 60 18.90 16.11 -13.82
N ARG A 61 18.53 17.00 -14.74
CA ARG A 61 19.01 16.96 -16.14
C ARG A 61 20.52 17.12 -16.23
N GLN A 62 21.09 18.03 -15.44
CA GLN A 62 22.54 18.19 -15.33
C GLN A 62 23.21 16.91 -14.80
N HIS A 63 22.63 16.29 -13.76
CA HIS A 63 23.12 15.02 -13.25
C HIS A 63 23.04 13.90 -14.31
N LEU A 64 21.93 13.80 -15.04
CA LEU A 64 21.75 12.79 -16.11
C LEU A 64 22.70 13.00 -17.29
N ARG A 65 23.15 14.22 -17.56
CA ARG A 65 24.21 14.44 -18.56
C ARG A 65 25.53 13.79 -18.15
N LEU A 66 25.80 13.72 -16.84
CA LEU A 66 27.02 13.13 -16.28
C LEU A 66 26.85 11.62 -16.02
N HIS A 67 25.64 11.19 -15.68
CA HIS A 67 25.26 9.79 -15.45
C HIS A 67 23.91 9.46 -16.13
N PRO A 68 23.93 9.14 -17.44
CA PRO A 68 22.71 8.89 -18.21
C PRO A 68 21.86 7.73 -17.66
N GLU A 69 22.51 6.72 -17.10
CA GLU A 69 21.86 5.51 -16.57
C GLU A 69 21.38 5.64 -15.11
N HIS A 70 21.48 6.83 -14.50
CA HIS A 70 21.05 7.00 -13.10
C HIS A 70 19.52 6.95 -12.96
N GLN A 71 19.01 5.77 -12.64
CA GLN A 71 17.57 5.47 -12.56
C GLN A 71 16.80 6.46 -11.69
N ALA A 72 17.35 6.81 -10.53
CA ALA A 72 16.71 7.73 -9.60
C ALA A 72 16.52 9.15 -10.17
N SER A 73 17.48 9.62 -10.96
CA SER A 73 17.36 10.95 -11.59
C SER A 73 16.40 10.91 -12.77
N ARG A 74 16.38 9.81 -13.54
CA ARG A 74 15.37 9.59 -14.59
C ARG A 74 13.96 9.59 -14.02
N PHE A 75 13.77 8.87 -12.92
CA PHE A 75 12.51 8.80 -12.17
C PHE A 75 12.01 10.20 -11.75
N TRP A 76 12.87 11.00 -11.12
CA TRP A 76 12.46 12.34 -10.69
C TRP A 76 12.22 13.31 -11.84
N VAL A 77 12.94 13.19 -12.96
CA VAL A 77 12.64 13.97 -14.17
C VAL A 77 11.24 13.64 -14.66
N ALA A 78 10.90 12.37 -14.84
CA ALA A 78 9.57 11.95 -15.28
C ALA A 78 8.46 12.37 -14.33
N ALA A 79 8.69 12.26 -13.01
CA ALA A 79 7.74 12.71 -12.01
C ALA A 79 7.44 14.21 -12.14
N ILE A 80 8.47 15.02 -12.41
CA ILE A 80 8.32 16.47 -12.57
C ILE A 80 7.69 16.83 -13.91
N THR A 81 8.06 16.14 -15.00
CA THR A 81 7.55 16.45 -16.34
C THR A 81 6.20 15.82 -16.64
N GLY A 82 5.77 14.82 -15.86
CA GLY A 82 4.61 13.97 -16.16
C GLY A 82 4.85 12.98 -17.30
N ASP A 83 6.04 12.97 -17.91
CA ASP A 83 6.41 12.03 -18.96
C ASP A 83 7.05 10.80 -18.34
N VAL A 84 6.22 9.76 -18.17
CA VAL A 84 6.65 8.49 -17.57
C VAL A 84 7.66 7.73 -18.44
N GLY A 85 7.77 8.02 -19.75
CA GLY A 85 8.81 7.43 -20.62
C GLY A 85 8.97 5.90 -20.53
N GLY A 86 7.89 5.17 -20.24
CA GLY A 86 7.92 3.71 -20.02
C GLY A 86 8.38 3.25 -18.63
N MET A 87 8.49 4.12 -17.62
CA MET A 87 8.80 3.71 -16.25
C MET A 87 7.60 3.02 -15.58
N ALA A 88 7.75 1.71 -15.42
CA ALA A 88 6.76 0.83 -14.82
C ALA A 88 6.69 0.92 -13.29
N ALA A 89 7.77 1.33 -12.60
CA ALA A 89 7.81 1.45 -11.14
C ALA A 89 8.91 2.40 -10.67
N ALA A 90 8.83 2.83 -9.40
CA ALA A 90 9.96 3.47 -8.74
C ALA A 90 11.15 2.49 -8.60
N PRO A 91 12.41 2.95 -8.74
CA PRO A 91 13.57 2.07 -8.61
C PRO A 91 13.64 1.38 -7.24
N ALA A 92 13.72 0.05 -7.21
CA ALA A 92 13.65 -0.75 -5.98
C ALA A 92 14.71 -0.33 -4.94
N ASP A 93 15.97 -0.15 -5.35
CA ASP A 93 17.06 0.26 -4.44
C ASP A 93 16.82 1.66 -3.84
N MET A 94 16.18 2.56 -4.57
CA MET A 94 15.80 3.88 -4.05
C MET A 94 14.76 3.73 -2.94
N VAL A 95 13.74 2.89 -3.19
CA VAL A 95 12.65 2.65 -2.26
C VAL A 95 13.16 1.97 -0.99
N ALA A 96 13.91 0.87 -1.14
CA ALA A 96 14.51 0.14 -0.02
C ALA A 96 15.41 1.04 0.84
N GLY A 97 16.34 1.77 0.21
CA GLY A 97 17.27 2.64 0.93
C GLY A 97 16.60 3.83 1.63
N LEU A 98 15.47 4.32 1.11
CA LEU A 98 14.67 5.36 1.77
C LEU A 98 14.00 4.81 3.04
N PHE A 99 13.42 3.61 2.96
CA PHE A 99 12.70 3.00 4.07
C PHE A 99 13.65 2.45 5.15
N ASP A 100 14.77 1.83 4.80
CA ASP A 100 15.75 1.35 5.79
C ASP A 100 16.26 2.48 6.70
N GLN A 101 16.52 3.67 6.15
CA GLN A 101 16.97 4.84 6.92
C GLN A 101 15.88 5.42 7.84
N TYR A 102 14.64 5.00 7.64
CA TYR A 102 13.46 5.60 8.26
C TYR A 102 12.68 4.61 9.13
N ALA A 103 13.02 3.32 9.09
CA ALA A 103 12.30 2.23 9.75
C ALA A 103 12.07 2.45 11.25
N ASP A 104 13.09 2.92 11.99
CA ASP A 104 13.00 3.11 13.45
C ASP A 104 12.01 4.19 13.89
N HIS A 105 11.64 5.10 12.99
CA HIS A 105 10.72 6.21 13.29
C HIS A 105 9.44 6.16 12.44
N PHE A 106 9.28 5.10 11.65
CA PHE A 106 8.23 4.99 10.64
C PHE A 106 6.83 5.09 11.26
N ASP A 107 6.56 4.26 12.27
CA ASP A 107 5.26 4.19 12.95
C ASP A 107 4.88 5.50 13.63
N ASP A 108 5.77 6.04 14.47
CA ASP A 108 5.51 7.24 15.24
C ASP A 108 5.16 8.41 14.31
N HIS A 109 5.92 8.56 13.22
CA HIS A 109 5.68 9.63 12.29
C HIS A 109 4.39 9.42 11.46
N LEU A 110 4.12 8.20 10.98
CA LEU A 110 2.89 7.93 10.20
C LEU A 110 1.63 8.00 11.05
N VAL A 111 1.60 7.30 12.18
CA VAL A 111 0.40 7.16 13.00
C VAL A 111 0.17 8.42 13.83
N ASN A 112 1.19 8.92 14.53
CA ASN A 112 0.98 10.02 15.48
C ASN A 112 1.02 11.40 14.83
N LYS A 113 1.82 11.60 13.78
CA LYS A 113 1.90 12.93 13.12
C LYS A 113 1.04 13.05 11.87
N LEU A 114 0.97 12.01 11.03
CA LEU A 114 0.22 12.03 9.77
C LEU A 114 -1.20 11.44 9.89
N GLN A 115 -1.56 10.91 11.06
CA GLN A 115 -2.85 10.26 11.32
C GLN A 115 -3.19 9.21 10.24
N TYR A 116 -2.16 8.45 9.85
CA TYR A 116 -2.22 7.45 8.80
C TYR A 116 -3.24 6.36 9.13
N ARG A 117 -4.21 6.12 8.22
CA ARG A 117 -5.33 5.19 8.45
C ARG A 117 -5.62 4.24 7.29
N THR A 118 -4.70 4.11 6.31
CA THR A 118 -4.91 3.22 5.17
C THR A 118 -5.15 1.76 5.60
N PRO A 119 -4.39 1.17 6.54
CA PRO A 119 -4.60 -0.21 6.93
C PRO A 119 -6.00 -0.46 7.50
N GLU A 120 -6.50 0.43 8.36
CA GLU A 120 -7.85 0.36 8.92
C GLU A 120 -8.92 0.57 7.86
N ALA A 121 -8.77 1.57 6.99
CA ALA A 121 -9.71 1.84 5.92
C ALA A 121 -9.82 0.65 4.94
N LEU A 122 -8.68 0.03 4.61
CA LEU A 122 -8.63 -1.13 3.73
C LEU A 122 -9.25 -2.37 4.39
N ARG A 123 -8.95 -2.64 5.67
CA ARG A 123 -9.64 -3.69 6.45
C ARG A 123 -11.15 -3.47 6.46
N ASP A 124 -11.59 -2.26 6.80
CA ASP A 124 -13.01 -1.96 6.95
C ASP A 124 -13.75 -2.14 5.61
N GLN A 125 -13.17 -1.68 4.51
CA GLN A 125 -13.72 -1.87 3.16
C GLN A 125 -13.76 -3.35 2.75
N LEU A 126 -12.70 -4.11 3.06
CA LEU A 126 -12.62 -5.55 2.79
C LEU A 126 -13.72 -6.30 3.53
N LEU A 127 -13.86 -6.07 4.84
CA LEU A 127 -14.88 -6.71 5.68
C LEU A 127 -16.30 -6.29 5.28
N ALA A 128 -16.52 -5.01 4.97
CA ALA A 128 -17.82 -4.50 4.54
C ALA A 128 -18.26 -5.06 3.18
N SER A 129 -17.31 -5.47 2.34
CA SER A 129 -17.59 -6.00 1.01
C SER A 129 -17.59 -7.53 0.96
N TYR A 130 -17.12 -8.21 2.01
CA TYR A 130 -16.91 -9.66 2.01
C TYR A 130 -18.16 -10.46 1.61
N ASP A 131 -19.33 -10.10 2.12
CA ASP A 131 -20.59 -10.76 1.78
C ASP A 131 -20.98 -10.56 0.30
N ARG A 132 -20.61 -9.43 -0.34
CA ARG A 132 -20.85 -9.20 -1.77
C ARG A 132 -19.88 -9.97 -2.65
N ILE A 133 -18.63 -10.08 -2.19
CA ILE A 133 -17.54 -10.74 -2.92
C ILE A 133 -17.77 -12.25 -2.98
N THR A 134 -18.34 -12.84 -1.92
CA THR A 134 -18.52 -14.30 -1.79
C THR A 134 -19.88 -14.84 -2.24
N VAL A 135 -20.80 -13.98 -2.71
CA VAL A 135 -22.19 -14.33 -3.10
C VAL A 135 -22.42 -14.25 -4.61
N GLN A 136 -21.37 -14.27 -5.45
CA GLN A 136 -21.54 -14.63 -6.86
C GLN A 136 -21.21 -16.12 -7.10
N PRO A 137 -22.13 -17.06 -6.79
CA PRO A 137 -22.05 -18.38 -7.37
C PRO A 137 -22.43 -18.29 -8.85
N ASP A 138 -21.58 -18.89 -9.67
CA ASP A 138 -21.73 -19.20 -11.09
C ASP A 138 -23.21 -19.31 -11.54
N THR A 139 -23.78 -18.25 -12.14
CA THR A 139 -25.12 -18.30 -12.75
C THR A 139 -25.09 -18.90 -14.16
N SER A 140 -23.97 -19.43 -14.62
CA SER A 140 -23.85 -20.14 -15.90
C SER A 140 -23.81 -21.65 -15.74
N ASN A 141 -24.87 -22.23 -15.13
CA ASN A 141 -25.30 -23.58 -15.49
C ASN A 141 -26.68 -23.89 -14.90
N ASN A 142 -27.73 -23.56 -15.67
CA ASN A 142 -29.00 -24.26 -15.53
C ASN A 142 -29.54 -24.61 -16.92
N SER A 143 -28.86 -25.56 -17.56
CA SER A 143 -29.39 -26.32 -18.67
C SER A 143 -29.17 -27.81 -18.40
N SER A 144 -30.14 -28.44 -17.75
CA SER A 144 -30.42 -29.88 -17.91
C SER A 144 -31.86 -30.11 -17.47
N SER A 145 -32.82 -30.19 -18.40
CA SER A 145 -33.25 -31.45 -19.02
C SER A 145 -33.23 -32.61 -18.02
N GLY A 146 -34.44 -33.01 -17.63
CA GLY A 146 -34.68 -34.03 -16.62
C GLY A 146 -34.08 -35.39 -16.94
N GLY A 147 -33.78 -36.11 -15.87
CA GLY A 147 -33.34 -37.49 -15.90
C GLY A 147 -33.16 -37.97 -14.47
N ALA A 148 -34.26 -38.41 -13.87
CA ALA A 148 -34.27 -39.05 -12.57
C ALA A 148 -33.46 -40.34 -12.60
N VAL A 149 -32.50 -40.50 -11.69
CA VAL A 149 -32.00 -41.81 -11.28
C VAL A 149 -31.85 -41.82 -9.75
N THR A 150 -32.29 -42.94 -9.21
CA THR A 150 -32.74 -43.25 -7.87
C THR A 150 -31.64 -43.36 -6.81
N THR A 151 -32.04 -43.02 -5.59
CA THR A 151 -31.36 -43.19 -4.31
C THR A 151 -31.05 -44.65 -3.96
N ALA A 152 -29.86 -44.90 -3.41
CA ALA A 152 -29.63 -45.97 -2.44
C ALA A 152 -28.35 -45.67 -1.62
N ALA A 153 -28.53 -45.30 -0.35
CA ALA A 153 -27.49 -45.47 0.67
C ALA A 153 -28.18 -45.64 2.02
N ALA A 154 -27.99 -46.83 2.59
CA ALA A 154 -28.41 -47.21 3.92
C ALA A 154 -27.59 -46.44 4.97
N ALA A 155 -28.24 -46.06 6.07
CA ALA A 155 -27.58 -45.65 7.30
C ALA A 155 -28.11 -46.56 8.42
N ASP A 156 -27.20 -47.36 8.95
CA ASP A 156 -27.32 -48.05 10.24
C ASP A 156 -26.47 -47.27 11.28
N ASP A 157 -26.66 -47.62 12.54
CA ASP A 157 -25.91 -47.20 13.73
C ASP A 157 -26.47 -46.03 14.57
N THR A 158 -27.56 -46.39 15.26
CA THR A 158 -27.71 -46.42 16.73
C THR A 158 -26.75 -45.64 17.65
N GLU A 159 -27.39 -44.92 18.58
CA GLU A 159 -27.07 -44.71 20.00
C GLU A 159 -25.74 -44.06 20.43
N ARG A 160 -25.83 -42.88 21.07
CA ARG A 160 -25.68 -42.81 22.54
C ARG A 160 -26.20 -41.50 23.14
N SER A 161 -27.10 -41.65 24.10
CA SER A 161 -27.65 -40.61 24.95
C SER A 161 -26.89 -40.52 26.29
N SER A 162 -26.79 -39.28 26.76
CA SER A 162 -26.94 -38.82 28.16
C SER A 162 -26.14 -39.49 29.29
N SER A 163 -25.28 -38.70 29.95
CA SER A 163 -25.27 -38.65 31.42
C SER A 163 -24.86 -37.27 31.94
N ASN A 164 -25.62 -36.82 32.92
CA ASN A 164 -25.55 -35.56 33.67
C ASN A 164 -24.80 -35.77 35.01
N ALA A 165 -24.36 -34.65 35.60
CA ALA A 165 -24.17 -34.33 37.04
C ALA A 165 -22.75 -33.78 37.34
N ALA A 166 -22.50 -32.82 38.23
CA ALA A 166 -23.28 -31.82 38.98
C ALA A 166 -22.28 -30.90 39.74
N ALA A 167 -22.81 -29.81 40.32
CA ALA A 167 -22.23 -28.88 41.32
C ALA A 167 -21.26 -27.80 40.77
N SER A 168 -21.28 -26.53 41.20
CA SER A 168 -21.68 -25.98 42.50
C SER A 168 -22.19 -24.53 42.39
N THR A 169 -23.16 -24.22 43.25
CA THR A 169 -23.86 -22.95 43.48
C THR A 169 -23.04 -21.90 44.24
N CYS A 170 -23.27 -20.62 43.94
CA CYS A 170 -23.25 -19.51 44.92
C CYS A 170 -24.31 -18.44 44.56
N HIS A 171 -25.25 -18.20 45.50
CA HIS A 171 -26.22 -17.08 45.58
C HIS A 171 -25.48 -15.80 46.03
N GLY A 172 -25.87 -14.52 45.84
CA GLY A 172 -27.01 -13.72 45.33
C GLY A 172 -26.58 -12.22 45.45
N PRO A 173 -27.43 -11.17 45.47
CA PRO A 173 -28.89 -11.10 45.35
C PRO A 173 -29.41 -10.12 44.27
N HIS A 174 -30.74 -10.05 44.23
CA HIS A 174 -31.64 -9.37 43.30
C HIS A 174 -31.57 -7.83 43.27
N ASN A 175 -31.85 -7.27 42.08
CA ASN A 175 -32.78 -6.14 41.98
C ASN A 175 -33.64 -6.27 40.71
N LYS A 176 -34.96 -6.35 40.90
CA LYS A 176 -35.98 -6.37 39.84
C LYS A 176 -36.51 -4.94 39.66
N SER A 177 -36.37 -4.37 38.47
CA SER A 177 -37.28 -3.35 37.98
C SER A 177 -37.79 -3.76 36.60
N SER A 178 -39.01 -4.26 36.60
CA SER A 178 -39.82 -4.60 35.44
C SER A 178 -40.18 -3.34 34.63
N LYS A 179 -39.80 -3.32 33.35
CA LYS A 179 -40.57 -2.63 32.31
C LYS A 179 -40.92 -3.64 31.22
N LYS A 180 -42.21 -3.93 31.13
CA LYS A 180 -42.83 -4.52 29.94
C LYS A 180 -42.81 -3.42 28.87
N ASP A 181 -42.18 -3.69 27.75
CA ASP A 181 -42.52 -3.02 26.49
C ASP A 181 -42.65 -4.10 25.41
N ASN A 182 -43.87 -4.24 24.91
CA ASN A 182 -44.20 -4.99 23.72
C ASN A 182 -43.59 -4.27 22.51
N ASN A 183 -42.79 -4.95 21.68
CA ASN A 183 -42.94 -4.76 20.23
C ASN A 183 -42.29 -5.87 19.39
N SER A 184 -43.12 -6.40 18.49
CA SER A 184 -42.80 -6.86 17.14
C SER A 184 -41.51 -7.64 16.91
N SER A 185 -41.66 -8.96 16.80
CA SER A 185 -40.86 -9.81 15.93
C SER A 185 -40.77 -9.23 14.51
N ILE A 186 -39.65 -8.59 14.19
CA ILE A 186 -39.18 -8.42 12.81
C ILE A 186 -38.02 -9.38 12.66
N GLY A 187 -38.32 -10.53 12.04
CA GLY A 187 -37.33 -11.51 11.61
C GLY A 187 -36.45 -10.93 10.50
N GLY A 188 -35.15 -11.23 10.60
CA GLY A 188 -34.15 -10.87 9.59
C GLY A 188 -32.80 -10.46 10.15
N SER A 189 -32.30 -11.11 11.20
CA SER A 189 -30.88 -11.00 11.55
C SER A 189 -30.09 -11.84 10.55
N SER A 190 -29.68 -11.26 9.43
CA SER A 190 -28.61 -11.83 8.64
C SER A 190 -27.32 -11.70 9.45
N SER A 191 -26.87 -12.80 10.06
CA SER A 191 -25.56 -12.83 10.69
C SER A 191 -24.51 -12.53 9.63
N LYS A 192 -23.86 -11.36 9.69
CA LYS A 192 -22.76 -11.01 8.79
C LYS A 192 -21.71 -12.13 8.83
N ARG A 193 -21.32 -12.64 7.66
CA ARG A 193 -20.35 -13.73 7.58
C ARG A 193 -18.99 -13.19 8.00
N VAL A 194 -18.34 -13.85 8.95
CA VAL A 194 -16.98 -13.49 9.36
C VAL A 194 -16.00 -14.23 8.45
N PRO A 195 -15.09 -13.53 7.73
CA PRO A 195 -14.11 -14.19 6.89
C PRO A 195 -13.16 -15.07 7.69
N SER A 196 -12.70 -16.15 7.08
CA SER A 196 -11.64 -17.02 7.59
C SER A 196 -10.77 -17.49 6.42
N TRP A 197 -9.73 -16.71 6.10
CA TRP A 197 -8.77 -17.03 5.06
C TRP A 197 -7.71 -18.01 5.57
N ARG A 198 -7.32 -18.98 4.75
CA ARG A 198 -6.36 -20.02 5.14
C ARG A 198 -4.93 -19.51 5.00
N ARG A 199 -4.61 -18.83 3.91
CA ARG A 199 -3.28 -18.23 3.69
C ARG A 199 -3.40 -16.82 3.13
N CYS A 200 -2.80 -15.87 3.84
CA CYS A 200 -2.83 -14.45 3.55
C CYS A 200 -1.41 -13.92 3.31
N VAL A 201 -1.26 -12.95 2.43
CA VAL A 201 0.01 -12.21 2.26
C VAL A 201 -0.22 -10.71 2.28
N ASP A 202 0.61 -10.02 3.07
CA ASP A 202 0.77 -8.58 3.12
C ASP A 202 1.93 -8.16 2.21
N LEU A 203 1.59 -7.71 1.00
CA LEU A 203 2.53 -7.29 -0.04
C LEU A 203 2.97 -5.86 0.26
N GLY A 204 4.26 -5.69 0.59
CA GLY A 204 4.82 -4.43 1.09
C GLY A 204 4.35 -4.16 2.51
N CYS A 205 4.65 -5.09 3.42
CA CYS A 205 4.12 -5.09 4.78
C CYS A 205 4.63 -3.91 5.64
N GLY A 206 5.69 -3.22 5.24
CA GLY A 206 6.30 -2.15 6.01
C GLY A 206 6.66 -2.62 7.42
N THR A 207 6.34 -1.82 8.42
CA THR A 207 6.48 -2.15 9.86
C THR A 207 5.35 -3.07 10.39
N GLY A 208 4.54 -3.63 9.49
CA GLY A 208 3.53 -4.63 9.81
C GLY A 208 2.25 -4.08 10.42
N LEU A 209 1.85 -2.85 10.08
CA LEU A 209 0.62 -2.24 10.61
C LEU A 209 -0.66 -3.00 10.21
N MET A 210 -0.65 -3.66 9.04
CA MET A 210 -1.78 -4.45 8.57
C MET A 210 -1.93 -5.78 9.32
N GLY A 211 -0.83 -6.39 9.74
CA GLY A 211 -0.78 -7.71 10.37
C GLY A 211 -1.77 -7.88 11.53
N PRO A 212 -1.70 -7.06 12.61
CA PRO A 212 -2.61 -7.17 13.75
C PRO A 212 -4.09 -6.95 13.40
N LEU A 213 -4.37 -6.19 12.34
CA LEU A 213 -5.74 -5.87 11.91
C LEU A 213 -6.41 -7.05 11.22
N LEU A 214 -5.63 -7.90 10.55
CA LEU A 214 -6.14 -9.02 9.75
C LEU A 214 -5.85 -10.40 10.36
N GLN A 215 -4.89 -10.51 11.28
CA GLN A 215 -4.55 -11.76 11.95
C GLN A 215 -5.77 -12.52 12.54
N PRO A 216 -6.81 -11.86 13.10
CA PRO A 216 -8.00 -12.57 13.58
C PRO A 216 -8.78 -13.34 12.50
N TYR A 217 -8.58 -13.00 11.22
CA TYR A 217 -9.27 -13.59 10.07
C TYR A 217 -8.39 -14.52 9.23
N CYS A 218 -7.08 -14.60 9.53
CA CYS A 218 -6.11 -15.38 8.75
C CYS A 218 -5.56 -16.55 9.59
N LYS A 219 -5.53 -17.76 9.02
CA LYS A 219 -4.85 -18.90 9.67
C LYS A 219 -3.33 -18.80 9.56
N ILE A 220 -2.85 -18.38 8.40
CA ILE A 220 -1.44 -18.12 8.10
C ILE A 220 -1.38 -16.71 7.52
N MET A 221 -0.58 -15.84 8.15
CA MET A 221 -0.30 -14.49 7.67
C MET A 221 1.18 -14.40 7.33
N GLU A 222 1.51 -14.05 6.09
CA GLU A 222 2.86 -13.80 5.62
C GLU A 222 3.02 -12.33 5.26
N GLY A 223 4.24 -11.81 5.33
CA GLY A 223 4.56 -10.45 4.91
C GLY A 223 5.82 -10.43 4.06
N VAL A 224 5.86 -9.51 3.11
CA VAL A 224 7.06 -9.25 2.30
C VAL A 224 7.28 -7.75 2.19
N ASP A 225 8.52 -7.31 2.32
CA ASP A 225 8.91 -5.93 2.06
C ASP A 225 10.28 -5.89 1.36
N LEU A 226 10.56 -4.81 0.64
CA LEU A 226 11.87 -4.58 0.03
C LEU A 226 12.92 -4.22 1.09
N SER A 227 12.51 -3.57 2.19
CA SER A 227 13.38 -3.06 3.24
C SER A 227 13.56 -4.08 4.35
N ALA A 228 14.82 -4.42 4.63
CA ALA A 228 15.17 -5.27 5.76
C ALA A 228 14.81 -4.61 7.10
N GLY A 229 15.04 -3.29 7.22
CA GLY A 229 14.67 -2.54 8.42
C GLY A 229 13.16 -2.57 8.69
N MET A 230 12.33 -2.49 7.65
CA MET A 230 10.88 -2.62 7.78
C MET A 230 10.46 -4.02 8.24
N VAL A 231 11.02 -5.06 7.62
CA VAL A 231 10.79 -6.47 8.02
C VAL A 231 11.19 -6.70 9.48
N ASP A 232 12.31 -6.14 9.93
CA ASP A 232 12.74 -6.24 11.32
C ASP A 232 11.72 -5.63 12.28
N GLN A 233 11.09 -4.49 11.92
CA GLN A 233 10.00 -3.91 12.71
C GLN A 233 8.71 -4.75 12.64
N ALA A 234 8.34 -5.26 11.46
CA ALA A 234 7.17 -6.13 11.30
C ALA A 234 7.27 -7.40 12.13
N SER A 235 8.48 -7.96 12.27
CA SER A 235 8.73 -9.17 13.09
C SER A 235 8.32 -8.98 14.55
N LYS A 236 8.47 -7.76 15.08
CA LYS A 236 8.11 -7.41 16.46
C LYS A 236 6.61 -7.44 16.73
N ARG A 237 5.77 -7.49 15.68
CA ARG A 237 4.31 -7.60 15.81
C ARG A 237 3.86 -8.99 16.26
N GLY A 238 4.67 -10.03 16.04
CA GLY A 238 4.34 -11.41 16.42
C GLY A 238 3.11 -12.00 15.73
N CYS A 239 2.60 -11.36 14.67
CA CYS A 239 1.40 -11.80 13.93
C CYS A 239 1.71 -12.41 12.56
N TYR A 240 2.94 -12.25 12.06
CA TYR A 240 3.38 -12.85 10.80
C TYR A 240 4.04 -14.20 11.07
N SER A 241 3.55 -15.25 10.42
CA SER A 241 4.10 -16.60 10.43
C SER A 241 5.41 -16.71 9.63
N ARG A 242 5.56 -15.88 8.60
CA ARG A 242 6.77 -15.74 7.79
C ARG A 242 6.91 -14.31 7.29
N LEU A 243 8.14 -13.82 7.27
CA LEU A 243 8.51 -12.53 6.69
C LEU A 243 9.63 -12.74 5.67
N ALA A 244 9.59 -11.97 4.59
CA ALA A 244 10.60 -12.01 3.53
C ALA A 244 11.09 -10.61 3.16
N VAL A 245 12.39 -10.49 2.88
CA VAL A 245 12.98 -9.30 2.25
C VAL A 245 13.13 -9.58 0.77
N ALA A 246 12.22 -9.05 -0.05
CA ALA A 246 12.17 -9.33 -1.49
C ALA A 246 11.37 -8.29 -2.28
N GLU A 247 11.64 -8.22 -3.59
CA GLU A 247 10.76 -7.54 -4.55
C GLU A 247 9.49 -8.38 -4.76
N LEU A 248 8.33 -7.73 -4.94
CA LEU A 248 7.02 -8.39 -4.90
C LEU A 248 6.85 -9.47 -5.97
N VAL A 249 7.23 -9.19 -7.22
CA VAL A 249 7.10 -10.16 -8.32
C VAL A 249 8.07 -11.32 -8.09
N ALA A 250 9.30 -11.03 -7.69
CA ALA A 250 10.28 -12.05 -7.36
C ALA A 250 9.80 -12.97 -6.22
N PHE A 251 9.22 -12.39 -5.16
CA PHE A 251 8.61 -13.13 -4.06
C PHE A 251 7.47 -14.04 -4.55
N LEU A 252 6.53 -13.50 -5.33
CA LEU A 252 5.38 -14.26 -5.82
C LEU A 252 5.78 -15.40 -6.77
N GLU A 253 6.78 -15.20 -7.64
CA GLU A 253 7.31 -16.29 -8.48
C GLU A 253 8.02 -17.37 -7.65
N GLN A 254 8.74 -17.00 -6.59
CA GLN A 254 9.29 -17.99 -5.65
C GLN A 254 8.17 -18.79 -4.96
N GLN A 255 7.07 -18.13 -4.56
CA GLN A 255 5.92 -18.81 -3.96
C GLN A 255 5.21 -19.74 -4.93
N LYS A 256 5.15 -19.39 -6.21
CA LYS A 256 4.62 -20.24 -7.26
C LYS A 256 5.44 -21.51 -7.43
N GLU A 257 6.76 -21.42 -7.41
CA GLU A 257 7.64 -22.58 -7.44
C GLU A 257 7.39 -23.49 -6.22
N GLU A 258 7.33 -22.89 -5.02
CA GLU A 258 7.06 -23.61 -3.78
C GLU A 258 5.71 -24.34 -3.80
N ILE A 259 4.64 -23.67 -4.22
CA ILE A 259 3.29 -24.24 -4.35
C ILE A 259 3.27 -25.35 -5.41
N THR A 260 3.91 -25.14 -6.55
CA THR A 260 3.93 -26.12 -7.66
C THR A 260 4.67 -27.39 -7.24
N THR A 261 5.83 -27.24 -6.61
CA THR A 261 6.63 -28.37 -6.11
C THR A 261 5.90 -29.11 -5.00
N ALA A 262 5.24 -28.40 -4.08
CA ALA A 262 4.46 -29.02 -3.03
C ALA A 262 3.25 -29.81 -3.60
N ALA A 263 2.54 -29.25 -4.57
CA ALA A 263 1.44 -29.96 -5.25
C ALA A 263 1.91 -31.27 -5.91
N ALA A 264 3.15 -31.30 -6.43
CA ALA A 264 3.74 -32.49 -7.05
C ALA A 264 4.23 -33.55 -6.05
N ALA A 265 4.64 -33.15 -4.84
CA ALA A 265 5.33 -34.04 -3.89
C ALA A 265 4.43 -35.07 -3.20
N ALA A 266 3.09 -34.92 -3.25
CA ALA A 266 2.10 -35.85 -2.67
C ALA A 266 2.38 -36.30 -1.22
N THR A 267 3.05 -35.47 -0.41
CA THR A 267 3.32 -35.74 1.02
C THR A 267 2.39 -34.95 1.92
N ALA A 268 2.16 -35.45 3.14
CA ALA A 268 1.36 -34.75 4.14
C ALA A 268 1.92 -33.36 4.51
N LEU A 269 3.25 -33.20 4.47
CA LEU A 269 3.91 -31.90 4.68
C LEU A 269 3.69 -30.98 3.47
N ALA A 270 3.75 -31.49 2.25
CA ALA A 270 3.49 -30.68 1.07
C ALA A 270 2.03 -30.20 0.99
N ALA A 271 1.08 -30.95 1.55
CA ALA A 271 -0.33 -30.54 1.64
C ALA A 271 -0.58 -29.29 2.50
N THR A 272 0.41 -28.80 3.27
CA THR A 272 0.30 -27.56 4.04
C THR A 272 0.66 -26.31 3.25
N VAL A 273 1.36 -26.45 2.12
CA VAL A 273 1.68 -25.34 1.21
C VAL A 273 0.53 -25.19 0.24
N VAL A 274 -0.28 -24.15 0.44
CA VAL A 274 -1.49 -23.89 -0.35
C VAL A 274 -1.43 -22.53 -1.03
N PRO A 275 -2.20 -22.33 -2.11
CA PRO A 275 -2.37 -21.00 -2.70
C PRO A 275 -2.92 -19.98 -1.70
N TYR A 276 -2.71 -18.68 -1.99
CA TYR A 276 -3.20 -17.59 -1.16
C TYR A 276 -4.67 -17.29 -1.42
N ASP A 277 -5.45 -17.08 -0.35
CA ASP A 277 -6.86 -16.67 -0.44
C ASP A 277 -7.02 -15.15 -0.29
N LEU A 278 -6.03 -14.47 0.28
CA LEU A 278 -6.04 -13.03 0.51
C LEU A 278 -4.65 -12.44 0.23
N PHE A 279 -4.66 -11.40 -0.60
CA PHE A 279 -3.54 -10.49 -0.83
C PHE A 279 -3.96 -9.11 -0.36
N VAL A 280 -3.12 -8.48 0.45
CA VAL A 280 -3.32 -7.08 0.87
C VAL A 280 -2.11 -6.23 0.51
N ALA A 281 -2.34 -4.99 0.09
CA ALA A 281 -1.27 -4.05 -0.24
C ALA A 281 -1.69 -2.61 0.13
N ALA A 282 -1.28 -2.15 1.32
CA ALA A 282 -1.61 -0.81 1.82
C ALA A 282 -0.51 0.20 1.45
N ASP A 283 -0.83 1.10 0.52
CA ASP A 283 0.04 2.15 -0.03
C ASP A 283 1.33 1.65 -0.67
N VAL A 284 1.19 0.54 -1.40
CA VAL A 284 2.29 -0.10 -2.12
C VAL A 284 2.16 0.14 -3.61
N PHE A 285 0.94 -0.01 -4.15
CA PHE A 285 0.67 0.20 -5.58
C PHE A 285 0.76 1.68 -5.98
N VAL A 286 0.88 2.60 -5.04
CA VAL A 286 1.26 4.00 -5.31
C VAL A 286 2.72 4.14 -5.77
N TYR A 287 3.56 3.11 -5.65
CA TYR A 287 4.94 3.10 -6.12
C TYR A 287 5.16 2.27 -7.39
N ILE A 288 4.09 1.65 -7.91
CA ILE A 288 4.10 0.80 -9.09
C ILE A 288 3.14 1.43 -10.11
N GLY A 289 3.65 1.80 -11.28
CA GLY A 289 2.85 2.38 -12.34
C GLY A 289 2.14 1.33 -13.19
N ASP A 290 2.89 0.34 -13.69
CA ASP A 290 2.27 -0.80 -14.37
C ASP A 290 2.01 -1.92 -13.36
N LEU A 291 0.74 -2.09 -12.98
CA LEU A 291 0.28 -3.12 -12.05
C LEU A 291 0.15 -4.50 -12.71
N GLN A 292 0.25 -4.62 -14.04
CA GLN A 292 0.07 -5.90 -14.73
C GLN A 292 1.03 -7.00 -14.24
N PRO A 293 2.34 -6.77 -14.06
CA PRO A 293 3.27 -7.81 -13.61
C PRO A 293 2.91 -8.35 -12.22
N VAL A 294 2.64 -7.48 -11.24
CA VAL A 294 2.31 -7.89 -9.87
C VAL A 294 0.93 -8.55 -9.79
N MET A 295 -0.07 -8.05 -10.52
CA MET A 295 -1.39 -8.68 -10.57
C MET A 295 -1.35 -10.08 -11.20
N ARG A 296 -0.54 -10.26 -12.25
CA ARG A 296 -0.35 -11.57 -12.91
C ARG A 296 0.39 -12.55 -12.00
N ALA A 297 1.45 -12.10 -11.33
CA ALA A 297 2.18 -12.93 -10.38
C ALA A 297 1.31 -13.34 -9.18
N ALA A 298 0.48 -12.43 -8.67
CA ALA A 298 -0.49 -12.73 -7.61
C ALA A 298 -1.52 -13.77 -8.07
N ALA A 299 -2.08 -13.62 -9.28
CA ALA A 299 -3.03 -14.58 -9.84
C ALA A 299 -2.43 -15.99 -9.99
N ALA A 300 -1.14 -16.10 -10.31
CA ALA A 300 -0.46 -17.38 -10.47
C ALA A 300 -0.30 -18.17 -9.16
N VAL A 301 -0.46 -17.52 -8.00
CA VAL A 301 -0.39 -18.14 -6.66
C VAL A 301 -1.69 -18.02 -5.87
N ALA A 302 -2.77 -17.60 -6.53
CA ALA A 302 -4.08 -17.39 -5.93
C ALA A 302 -4.92 -18.68 -5.90
N ALA A 303 -5.65 -18.90 -4.81
CA ALA A 303 -6.74 -19.86 -4.80
C ALA A 303 -7.92 -19.35 -5.65
N PRO A 304 -8.79 -20.24 -6.18
CA PRO A 304 -10.06 -19.81 -6.77
C PRO A 304 -10.88 -18.97 -5.79
N GLY A 305 -11.31 -17.79 -6.22
CA GLY A 305 -12.05 -16.85 -5.36
C GLY A 305 -11.20 -16.07 -4.36
N ALA A 306 -9.87 -16.09 -4.50
CA ALA A 306 -8.99 -15.23 -3.70
C ALA A 306 -9.32 -13.74 -3.88
N ILE A 307 -8.97 -12.93 -2.89
CA ILE A 307 -9.20 -11.49 -2.89
C ILE A 307 -7.86 -10.76 -2.95
N LEU A 308 -7.72 -9.82 -3.89
CA LEU A 308 -6.65 -8.83 -3.92
C LEU A 308 -7.21 -7.47 -3.48
N ALA A 309 -6.90 -7.05 -2.25
CA ALA A 309 -7.34 -5.79 -1.66
C ALA A 309 -6.17 -4.81 -1.53
N PHE A 310 -6.25 -3.63 -2.13
CA PHE A 310 -5.15 -2.66 -2.11
C PHE A 310 -5.65 -1.23 -2.09
N SER A 311 -4.77 -0.31 -1.72
CA SER A 311 -4.95 1.14 -1.92
C SER A 311 -4.07 1.65 -3.06
N THR A 312 -4.54 2.70 -3.72
CA THR A 312 -3.79 3.48 -4.70
C THR A 312 -4.28 4.92 -4.69
N GLU A 313 -3.49 5.86 -5.21
CA GLU A 313 -4.00 7.21 -5.46
C GLU A 313 -4.97 7.18 -6.66
N ALA A 314 -6.11 7.84 -6.50
CA ALA A 314 -7.11 7.93 -7.55
C ALA A 314 -6.72 8.98 -8.59
N LEU A 315 -6.80 8.62 -9.88
CA LEU A 315 -6.62 9.58 -10.98
C LEU A 315 -7.84 10.51 -11.12
N GLU A 316 -9.04 10.01 -10.80
CA GLU A 316 -10.31 10.72 -10.89
C GLU A 316 -10.66 11.41 -9.56
N ARG A 317 -11.13 12.66 -9.61
CA ARG A 317 -11.50 13.47 -8.43
C ARG A 317 -12.84 13.01 -7.83
N ALA A 318 -12.95 13.02 -6.50
CA ALA A 318 -14.23 12.87 -5.80
C ALA A 318 -15.16 14.08 -6.06
N PRO A 319 -16.48 13.89 -6.28
CA PRO A 319 -17.42 14.99 -6.60
C PRO A 319 -17.66 16.04 -5.50
N SER A 320 -17.33 15.74 -4.24
CA SER A 320 -17.75 16.54 -3.07
C SER A 320 -16.62 16.97 -2.12
N GLY A 321 -15.35 16.75 -2.49
CA GLY A 321 -14.20 17.20 -1.70
C GLY A 321 -13.96 18.70 -1.89
N LYS A 322 -13.82 19.46 -0.79
CA LYS A 322 -13.27 20.82 -0.86
C LYS A 322 -11.88 20.74 -1.51
N ALA A 323 -11.64 21.63 -2.48
CA ALA A 323 -10.39 21.68 -3.23
C ALA A 323 -9.16 21.81 -2.31
N ASN A 324 -8.06 21.14 -2.68
CA ASN A 324 -6.73 21.51 -2.20
C ASN A 324 -6.49 22.99 -2.58
N ARG A 325 -6.41 23.90 -1.60
CA ARG A 325 -6.18 25.33 -1.86
C ARG A 325 -4.76 25.54 -2.38
N GLY A 326 -4.60 25.82 -3.68
CA GLY A 326 -3.36 26.33 -4.27
C GLY A 326 -3.25 27.85 -4.11
N LEU A 327 -2.08 28.35 -3.70
CA LEU A 327 -1.78 29.78 -3.58
C LEU A 327 -1.01 30.31 -4.80
N THR A 328 -1.36 31.52 -5.23
CA THR A 328 -0.73 32.29 -6.31
C THR A 328 0.60 32.94 -5.86
N PRO A 329 1.43 33.46 -6.80
CA PRO A 329 2.79 33.96 -6.51
C PRO A 329 2.90 35.17 -5.57
N SER A 330 1.80 35.71 -5.04
CA SER A 330 1.80 36.99 -4.30
C SER A 330 1.92 36.86 -2.78
N ALA A 331 1.90 35.66 -2.19
CA ALA A 331 1.89 35.49 -0.74
C ALA A 331 3.24 35.04 -0.13
N ALA A 332 4.33 35.01 -0.91
CA ALA A 332 5.64 34.56 -0.46
C ALA A 332 6.41 35.56 0.45
N ALA A 333 5.75 36.61 0.94
CA ALA A 333 6.40 37.69 1.70
C ALA A 333 6.17 37.66 3.22
N ALA A 334 5.47 36.68 3.80
CA ALA A 334 5.19 36.70 5.23
C ALA A 334 5.09 35.30 5.86
N ALA A 335 6.23 34.69 6.20
CA ALA A 335 6.32 33.70 7.28
C ALA A 335 7.79 33.48 7.67
N THR A 336 8.31 34.40 8.48
CA THR A 336 9.53 34.23 9.27
C THR A 336 9.26 33.31 10.47
N GLU A 337 10.22 32.43 10.73
CA GLU A 337 10.55 31.78 12.01
C GLU A 337 9.53 30.80 12.65
N THR A 338 9.92 29.51 12.78
CA THR A 338 10.13 28.78 14.06
C THR A 338 10.38 27.26 13.86
N GLY A 339 11.30 26.70 14.68
CA GLY A 339 11.43 25.30 15.15
C GLY A 339 11.56 24.14 14.16
N SER A 340 12.77 23.71 13.77
CA SER A 340 13.43 22.44 14.18
C SER A 340 12.56 21.37 14.87
N ASP A 341 12.15 20.35 14.12
CA ASP A 341 12.44 18.91 14.35
C ASP A 341 11.57 18.05 13.41
N GLY A 342 12.14 17.51 12.32
CA GLY A 342 11.35 16.61 11.45
C GLY A 342 11.80 16.35 10.01
N ALA A 343 13.02 16.67 9.59
CA ALA A 343 13.32 16.68 8.16
C ALA A 343 13.86 15.38 7.54
N ALA A 344 14.27 14.40 8.34
CA ALA A 344 14.48 13.04 7.83
C ALA A 344 13.13 12.39 7.48
N ALA A 345 12.12 12.71 8.28
CA ALA A 345 10.71 12.39 8.13
C ALA A 345 10.07 13.07 6.89
N ALA A 346 10.50 14.28 6.54
CA ALA A 346 9.97 15.03 5.39
C ALA A 346 10.26 14.39 4.02
N ALA A 347 11.22 13.47 3.89
CA ALA A 347 11.48 12.76 2.63
C ALA A 347 10.46 11.63 2.36
N ALA A 348 9.86 11.07 3.42
CA ALA A 348 8.78 10.08 3.34
C ALA A 348 7.37 10.72 3.44
N ALA A 349 7.26 11.97 3.92
CA ALA A 349 5.97 12.65 4.18
C ALA A 349 5.67 13.90 3.34
N VAL A 350 6.64 14.57 2.69
CA VAL A 350 6.37 15.83 1.97
C VAL A 350 6.15 15.59 0.49
N ALA A 351 4.87 15.47 0.14
CA ALA A 351 4.39 15.54 -1.22
C ALA A 351 3.00 16.20 -1.30
N ALA A 352 2.80 17.26 -0.53
CA ALA A 352 1.58 18.06 -0.51
C ALA A 352 1.93 19.55 -0.69
N SER A 353 1.08 20.27 -1.43
CA SER A 353 1.17 21.67 -1.91
C SER A 353 1.67 21.90 -3.36
N GLU A 354 0.79 21.90 -4.37
CA GLU A 354 1.01 22.71 -5.60
C GLU A 354 -0.29 23.18 -6.24
N GLY A 355 -0.20 24.36 -6.86
CA GLY A 355 -1.19 24.98 -7.75
C GLY A 355 -1.00 24.61 -9.22
N ASP A 356 -2.02 24.94 -9.99
CA ASP A 356 -2.24 24.62 -11.40
C ASP A 356 -1.39 25.48 -12.34
N ALA A 357 -0.77 24.84 -13.34
CA ALA A 357 -0.24 25.50 -14.52
C ALA A 357 -0.90 24.88 -15.74
N SER A 358 -1.98 25.53 -16.20
CA SER A 358 -2.52 25.32 -17.53
C SER A 358 -1.50 25.79 -18.57
N SER A 359 -0.80 24.86 -19.19
CA SER A 359 -0.24 25.08 -20.53
C SER A 359 -0.29 23.78 -21.31
N SER A 360 -1.19 23.78 -22.29
CA SER A 360 -1.28 22.81 -23.37
C SER A 360 0.10 22.47 -23.95
N SER A 361 0.54 21.23 -23.77
CA SER A 361 1.35 20.54 -24.78
C SER A 361 1.17 19.04 -24.62
N SER A 362 0.83 18.41 -25.73
CA SER A 362 0.50 17.01 -25.92
C SER A 362 1.69 16.07 -25.67
N SER A 363 1.52 15.08 -24.79
CA SER A 363 1.84 13.65 -25.04
C SER A 363 1.58 12.79 -23.80
N SER A 364 0.97 11.62 -23.99
CA SER A 364 0.82 10.51 -23.02
C SER A 364 -0.24 10.60 -21.90
N ALA A 365 -1.46 11.08 -22.18
CA ALA A 365 -2.65 10.79 -21.36
C ALA A 365 -3.32 9.42 -21.68
N THR A 366 -2.58 8.48 -22.27
CA THR A 366 -3.14 7.35 -23.05
C THR A 366 -3.22 6.00 -22.33
N ALA A 367 -3.01 5.89 -21.00
CA ALA A 367 -3.01 4.59 -20.33
C ALA A 367 -3.74 4.49 -18.97
N GLY A 368 -4.47 5.52 -18.51
CA GLY A 368 -5.22 5.47 -17.23
C GLY A 368 -4.34 5.39 -15.97
N LEU A 369 -3.06 5.72 -16.08
CA LEU A 369 -2.10 5.86 -14.97
C LEU A 369 -1.33 7.18 -15.10
N ARG A 370 -0.82 7.72 -13.99
CA ARG A 370 -0.03 8.95 -13.97
C ARG A 370 1.01 8.93 -12.84
N LEU A 371 2.28 9.14 -13.16
CA LEU A 371 3.30 9.48 -12.16
C LEU A 371 3.17 10.97 -11.80
N GLN A 372 3.05 11.25 -10.51
CA GLN A 372 2.93 12.61 -10.00
C GLN A 372 4.28 13.15 -9.53
N VAL A 373 4.39 14.47 -9.38
CA VAL A 373 5.57 15.17 -8.83
C VAL A 373 5.97 14.66 -7.43
N THR A 374 5.00 14.05 -6.75
CA THR A 374 5.15 13.40 -5.45
C THR A 374 6.04 12.16 -5.50
N GLY A 375 6.24 11.58 -6.69
CA GLY A 375 6.87 10.28 -6.88
C GLY A 375 5.89 9.12 -6.72
N ARG A 376 4.59 9.39 -6.68
CA ARG A 376 3.54 8.36 -6.56
C ARG A 376 2.70 8.26 -7.82
N TYR A 377 2.34 7.03 -8.16
CA TYR A 377 1.44 6.72 -9.23
C TYR A 377 -0.02 6.85 -8.76
N ALA A 378 -0.83 7.46 -9.62
CA ALA A 378 -2.27 7.44 -9.54
C ALA A 378 -2.84 6.59 -10.68
N HIS A 379 -3.93 5.88 -10.42
CA HIS A 379 -4.59 4.97 -11.36
C HIS A 379 -6.07 5.34 -11.51
N SER A 380 -6.63 5.24 -12.71
CA SER A 380 -8.08 5.35 -12.95
C SER A 380 -8.79 4.04 -12.64
N GLU A 381 -10.08 4.10 -12.31
CA GLU A 381 -10.87 2.88 -12.15
C GLU A 381 -10.87 2.04 -13.44
N GLU A 382 -10.94 2.70 -14.60
CA GLU A 382 -10.89 2.01 -15.90
C GLU A 382 -9.59 1.22 -16.09
N TYR A 383 -8.44 1.79 -15.70
CA TYR A 383 -7.15 1.09 -15.74
C TYR A 383 -7.16 -0.13 -14.82
N LEU A 384 -7.66 0.02 -13.59
CA LEU A 384 -7.72 -1.08 -12.63
C LEU A 384 -8.62 -2.23 -13.14
N ARG A 385 -9.79 -1.88 -13.69
CA ARG A 385 -10.74 -2.85 -14.25
C ARG A 385 -10.15 -3.61 -15.43
N ARG A 386 -9.54 -2.90 -16.38
CA ARG A 386 -8.93 -3.50 -17.58
C ARG A 386 -7.73 -4.37 -17.24
N THR A 387 -6.82 -3.85 -16.41
CA THR A 387 -5.57 -4.55 -16.04
C THR A 387 -5.87 -5.77 -15.18
N GLY A 388 -6.79 -5.64 -14.22
CA GLY A 388 -7.29 -6.75 -13.42
C GLY A 388 -7.88 -7.86 -14.27
N ALA A 389 -8.82 -7.53 -15.16
CA ALA A 389 -9.45 -8.52 -16.06
C ALA A 389 -8.42 -9.23 -16.95
N GLY A 390 -7.44 -8.50 -17.49
CA GLY A 390 -6.33 -9.07 -18.27
C GLY A 390 -5.40 -10.00 -17.48
N CYS A 391 -5.47 -9.98 -16.14
CA CYS A 391 -4.70 -10.84 -15.24
C CYS A 391 -5.56 -11.90 -14.53
N GLY A 392 -6.85 -12.03 -14.86
CA GLY A 392 -7.75 -12.99 -14.23
C GLY A 392 -8.43 -12.50 -12.94
N TRP A 393 -8.42 -11.20 -12.68
CA TRP A 393 -9.12 -10.57 -11.54
C TRP A 393 -10.38 -9.83 -11.99
N GLU A 394 -11.41 -9.82 -11.13
CA GLU A 394 -12.60 -9.00 -11.32
C GLU A 394 -12.63 -7.85 -10.30
N LEU A 395 -12.87 -6.63 -10.78
CA LEU A 395 -13.04 -5.47 -9.91
C LEU A 395 -14.46 -5.43 -9.33
N VAL A 396 -14.57 -5.89 -8.09
CA VAL A 396 -15.84 -6.07 -7.36
C VAL A 396 -16.22 -4.93 -6.43
N SER A 397 -15.25 -4.12 -5.97
CA SER A 397 -15.50 -2.99 -5.07
C SER A 397 -14.43 -1.92 -5.19
N VAL A 398 -14.87 -0.66 -5.19
CA VAL A 398 -14.02 0.53 -5.13
C VAL A 398 -14.63 1.49 -4.12
N SER A 399 -13.78 2.11 -3.31
CA SER A 399 -14.16 3.19 -2.40
C SER A 399 -13.10 4.27 -2.43
N GLN A 400 -13.52 5.53 -2.49
CA GLN A 400 -12.62 6.67 -2.34
C GLN A 400 -12.63 7.10 -0.87
N SER A 401 -11.44 7.31 -0.30
CA SER A 401 -11.29 7.70 1.11
C SER A 401 -10.09 8.61 1.28
N VAL A 402 -10.17 9.54 2.24
CA VAL A 402 -9.03 10.32 2.68
C VAL A 402 -8.26 9.48 3.70
N ILE A 403 -7.06 9.06 3.32
CA ILE A 403 -6.27 8.07 4.08
C ILE A 403 -5.17 8.67 4.97
N ARG A 404 -4.87 9.96 4.77
CA ARG A 404 -3.94 10.75 5.60
C ARG A 404 -4.22 12.25 5.45
N TYR A 405 -3.91 13.02 6.48
CA TYR A 405 -3.90 14.48 6.47
C TYR A 405 -2.46 14.97 6.52
N ASN A 406 -2.10 15.96 5.73
CA ASN A 406 -0.73 16.47 5.73
C ASN A 406 -0.63 17.62 6.73
N GLY A 407 -0.33 17.31 8.00
CA GLY A 407 -0.11 18.34 9.02
C GLY A 407 -1.36 19.11 9.45
N GLY A 408 -2.54 18.47 9.43
CA GLY A 408 -3.80 19.06 9.89
C GLY A 408 -4.68 19.69 8.81
N GLU A 409 -4.30 19.58 7.53
CA GLU A 409 -5.15 19.89 6.37
C GLU A 409 -5.63 18.64 5.65
#